data_AF-A0A1C2AU76-F1
#
_entry.id   AF-A0A1C2AU76-F1
#
_cell.length_a   1.000
_cell.length_b   1.000
_cell.length_c   1.000
_cell.angle_alpha   90.00
_cell.angle_beta   90.00
_cell.angle_gamma   90.00
#
_symmetry.space_group_name_H-M   'P 1'
#
loop_
_entity.id
_entity.type
_entity.pdbx_description
1 polymer ?
#
loop_
_entity_poly.entity_id
_entity_poly.type
_entity_poly.pdbx_seq_one_letter_code
_entity_poly.pdbx_strand_id
1 'polypeptide(L)'
;MKNSLPKRKLERYSRQIILKDIGILGQKKIINSKVLIVGIGGLGSPVADLLARCGVGYIGAIDHDKVDISNLQRQILYTSKDVGKFKVDIFKRRIKLINRDVKVKILKEKASEKNLNKIVKNFDIIVD
;
A
#
# COMPACT_ATOMS: atom_id res chain seq x y z
N MET A 1 18.98 8.24 20.24
CA MET A 1 18.08 8.41 19.06
C MET A 1 16.72 8.85 19.54
N LYS A 2 16.04 9.83 18.90
CA LYS A 2 14.71 10.28 19.34
C LYS A 2 13.72 9.11 19.28
N ASN A 3 13.32 8.59 20.44
CA ASN A 3 12.36 7.48 20.58
C ASN A 3 10.90 7.90 20.37
N SER A 4 10.65 9.13 19.90
CA SER A 4 9.32 9.68 19.71
C SER A 4 8.94 9.79 18.23
N LEU A 5 7.65 9.58 17.96
CA LEU A 5 7.03 9.90 16.68
C LEU A 5 6.58 11.38 16.68
N PRO A 6 6.52 12.05 15.51
CA PRO A 6 5.94 13.38 15.42
C PRO A 6 4.49 13.41 15.93
N LYS A 7 4.05 14.52 16.54
CA LYS A 7 2.70 14.66 17.13
C LYS A 7 1.58 14.21 16.20
N ARG A 8 1.60 14.65 14.93
CA ARG A 8 0.62 14.26 13.90
C ARG A 8 0.54 12.73 13.69
N LYS A 9 1.66 12.02 13.81
CA LYS A 9 1.72 10.55 13.68
C LYS A 9 1.20 9.86 14.94
N LEU A 10 1.53 10.40 16.12
CA LEU A 10 0.99 9.89 17.39
C LEU A 10 -0.53 10.00 17.43
N GLU A 11 -1.09 11.12 17.00
CA GLU A 11 -2.54 11.35 16.95
C GLU A 11 -3.22 10.35 16.01
N ARG A 12 -2.73 10.25 14.76
CA ARG A 12 -3.30 9.37 13.73
C ARG A 12 -3.28 7.89 14.10
N TYR A 13 -2.20 7.42 14.73
CA TYR A 13 -2.00 6.01 15.05
C TYR A 13 -2.19 5.69 16.53
N SER A 14 -2.79 6.60 17.30
CA SER A 14 -3.00 6.45 18.76
C SER A 14 -3.66 5.11 19.13
N ARG A 15 -4.65 4.67 18.35
CA ARG A 15 -5.37 3.40 18.55
C ARG A 15 -4.56 2.15 18.18
N GLN A 16 -3.53 2.27 17.35
CA GLN A 16 -2.59 1.18 17.05
C GLN A 16 -1.49 1.14 18.11
N ILE A 17 -0.97 2.30 18.51
CA ILE A 17 0.12 2.45 19.49
C ILE A 17 -0.28 1.93 20.88
N ILE A 18 -1.54 2.04 21.28
CA ILE A 18 -2.00 1.55 22.59
C ILE A 18 -1.95 0.02 22.70
N LEU A 19 -1.90 -0.70 21.58
CA LEU A 19 -1.78 -2.16 21.59
C LEU A 19 -0.40 -2.57 22.09
N LYS A 20 -0.37 -3.44 23.11
CA LYS A 20 0.85 -3.88 23.82
C LYS A 20 1.93 -4.37 22.86
N ASP A 21 1.55 -5.14 21.83
CA ASP A 21 2.49 -5.74 20.88
C ASP A 21 2.97 -4.77 19.78
N ILE A 22 2.32 -3.61 19.64
CA ILE A 22 2.71 -2.57 18.68
C ILE A 22 3.53 -1.51 19.42
N GLY A 23 2.93 -0.75 20.34
CA GLY A 23 3.59 0.36 20.99
C GLY A 23 4.14 1.42 20.02
N ILE A 24 4.93 2.36 20.55
CA ILE A 24 5.59 3.38 19.71
C ILE A 24 6.64 2.72 18.79
N LEU A 25 7.37 1.72 19.30
CA LEU A 25 8.45 1.07 18.56
C LEU A 25 7.94 0.25 17.37
N GLY A 26 6.86 -0.53 17.55
CA GLY A 26 6.23 -1.27 16.47
C GLY A 26 5.63 -0.35 15.43
N GLN A 27 4.93 0.72 15.83
CA GLN A 27 4.42 1.70 14.87
C GLN A 27 5.55 2.36 14.06
N LYS A 28 6.70 2.60 14.69
CA LYS A 28 7.89 3.13 13.99
C LYS A 28 8.47 2.13 13.00
N LYS A 29 8.47 0.83 13.31
CA LYS A 29 8.83 -0.24 12.36
C LYS A 29 7.87 -0.27 11.16
N ILE A 30 6.56 -0.19 11.39
CA ILE A 30 5.54 -0.12 10.33
C ILE A 30 5.79 1.10 9.43
N ILE A 31 6.01 2.29 10.01
CA ILE A 31 6.30 3.51 9.23
C ILE A 31 7.58 3.39 8.42
N ASN A 32 8.55 2.59 8.84
CA ASN A 32 9.81 2.42 8.13
C ASN A 32 9.79 1.28 7.11
N SER A 33 8.74 0.44 7.08
CA SER A 33 8.67 -0.70 6.18
C SER A 33 8.32 -0.34 4.74
N LYS A 34 8.77 -1.19 3.83
CA LYS A 34 8.48 -1.14 2.40
C LYS A 34 7.82 -2.43 1.97
N VAL A 35 6.60 -2.34 1.43
CA VAL A 35 5.83 -3.51 0.99
C VAL A 35 5.60 -3.43 -0.52
N LEU A 36 5.85 -4.52 -1.24
CA LEU A 36 5.45 -4.68 -2.64
C LEU A 36 4.17 -5.52 -2.70
N ILE A 37 3.19 -5.07 -3.48
CA ILE A 37 1.98 -5.81 -3.79
C ILE A 37 2.04 -6.24 -5.26
N VAL A 38 1.96 -7.54 -5.51
CA VAL A 38 1.91 -8.14 -6.85
C VAL A 38 0.44 -8.35 -7.22
N GLY A 39 -0.06 -7.55 -8.16
CA GLY A 39 -1.47 -7.54 -8.51
C GLY A 39 -2.33 -6.75 -7.52
N ILE A 40 -3.12 -5.80 -8.02
CA ILE A 40 -3.98 -4.92 -7.21
C ILE A 40 -5.46 -5.25 -7.47
N GLY A 41 -5.73 -6.54 -7.67
CA GLY A 41 -7.06 -7.08 -7.89
C GLY A 41 -7.86 -7.25 -6.60
N GLY A 42 -8.60 -8.35 -6.50
CA GLY A 42 -9.50 -8.61 -5.37
C GLY A 42 -8.78 -8.76 -4.02
N LEU A 43 -7.55 -9.30 -4.03
CA LEU A 43 -6.73 -9.47 -2.82
C LEU A 43 -5.82 -8.27 -2.55
N GLY A 44 -5.13 -7.78 -3.58
CA GLY A 44 -4.25 -6.62 -3.44
C GLY A 44 -4.98 -5.33 -3.06
N SER A 45 -6.23 -5.15 -3.49
CA SER A 45 -7.03 -3.96 -3.15
C SER A 45 -7.26 -3.77 -1.64
N PRO A 46 -7.81 -4.74 -0.88
CA PRO A 46 -7.97 -4.62 0.58
C PRO A 46 -6.63 -4.57 1.32
N VAL A 47 -5.62 -5.32 0.88
CA VAL A 47 -4.27 -5.26 1.46
C VAL A 47 -3.70 -3.84 1.36
N ALA A 48 -3.74 -3.25 0.17
CA ALA A 48 -3.29 -1.90 -0.08
C ALA A 48 -3.96 -0.85 0.82
N ASP A 49 -5.29 -0.91 0.92
CA ASP A 49 -6.06 0.01 1.77
C ASP A 49 -5.65 -0.11 3.24
N LEU A 50 -5.56 -1.34 3.76
CA LEU A 50 -5.17 -1.59 5.15
C LEU A 50 -3.73 -1.19 5.44
N LEU A 51 -2.75 -1.53 4.58
CA LEU A 51 -1.35 -1.14 4.77
C LEU A 51 -1.19 0.39 4.81
N ALA A 52 -1.92 1.12 3.96
CA ALA A 52 -1.91 2.58 3.96
C ALA A 52 -2.52 3.16 5.24
N ARG A 53 -3.59 2.55 5.78
CA ARG A 53 -4.21 2.94 7.06
C ARG A 53 -3.33 2.62 8.27
N CYS A 54 -2.67 1.47 8.27
CA CYS A 54 -1.68 1.06 9.27
C CYS A 54 -0.43 1.95 9.24
N GLY A 55 -0.16 2.60 8.12
CA GLY A 55 0.88 3.61 8.02
C GLY A 55 2.21 3.11 7.51
N VAL A 56 2.21 2.01 6.73
CA VAL A 56 3.38 1.54 6.00
C VAL A 56 4.02 2.69 5.22
N GLY A 57 5.32 2.89 5.39
CA GLY A 57 6.02 4.06 4.86
C GLY A 57 6.11 4.09 3.34
N TYR A 58 6.24 2.92 2.74
CA TYR A 58 6.41 2.78 1.29
C TYR A 58 5.61 1.59 0.77
N ILE A 59 4.69 1.84 -0.15
CA ILE A 59 3.91 0.78 -0.80
C ILE A 59 4.21 0.82 -2.30
N GLY A 60 4.80 -0.26 -2.79
CA GLY A 60 4.98 -0.55 -4.20
C GLY A 60 3.82 -1.41 -4.70
N ALA A 61 3.43 -1.22 -5.95
CA ALA A 61 2.51 -2.14 -6.59
C ALA A 61 2.84 -2.35 -8.07
N ILE A 62 2.73 -3.60 -8.51
CA ILE A 62 2.92 -4.02 -9.90
C ILE A 62 1.62 -4.63 -10.43
N ASP A 63 1.04 -4.00 -11.45
CA ASP A 63 -0.15 -4.48 -12.14
C ASP A 63 -0.24 -3.81 -13.52
N HIS A 64 -0.65 -4.57 -14.53
CA HIS A 64 -0.75 -4.15 -15.92
C HIS A 64 -2.20 -3.92 -16.37
N ASP A 65 -3.17 -4.38 -15.59
CA ASP A 65 -4.57 -4.36 -15.97
C ASP A 65 -5.17 -2.95 -15.89
N LYS A 66 -6.24 -2.79 -16.64
CA LYS A 66 -7.21 -1.71 -16.47
C LYS A 66 -8.35 -2.16 -15.57
N VAL A 67 -9.03 -1.20 -14.95
CA VAL A 67 -10.26 -1.45 -14.21
C VAL A 67 -11.35 -1.85 -15.20
N ASP A 68 -11.99 -2.99 -14.94
CA ASP A 68 -13.16 -3.47 -15.68
C ASP A 68 -14.43 -3.42 -14.81
N ILE A 69 -15.61 -3.34 -15.41
CA ILE A 69 -16.88 -3.30 -14.66
C ILE A 69 -17.08 -4.55 -13.79
N SER A 70 -16.68 -5.73 -14.27
CA SER A 70 -16.75 -7.01 -13.54
C SER A 70 -15.83 -7.07 -12.32
N ASN A 71 -14.90 -6.13 -12.21
CA ASN A 71 -13.95 -6.06 -11.10
C ASN A 71 -14.58 -5.38 -9.86
N LEU A 72 -15.58 -4.52 -10.06
CA LEU A 72 -16.09 -3.63 -9.01
C LEU A 72 -16.78 -4.36 -7.84
N GLN A 73 -17.26 -5.58 -8.05
CA GLN A 73 -17.89 -6.37 -6.98
C GLN A 73 -16.91 -6.78 -5.86
N ARG A 74 -15.61 -6.80 -6.12
CA ARG A 74 -14.57 -7.23 -5.15
C ARG A 74 -13.35 -6.32 -5.02
N GLN A 75 -13.10 -5.44 -5.99
CA GLN A 75 -11.89 -4.60 -6.01
C GLN A 75 -12.18 -3.22 -5.42
N ILE A 76 -12.14 -3.13 -4.08
CA ILE A 76 -12.63 -1.99 -3.29
C ILE A 76 -11.91 -0.65 -3.53
N LEU A 77 -10.75 -0.66 -4.19
CA LEU A 77 -10.02 0.56 -4.53
C LEU A 77 -10.65 1.33 -5.70
N TYR A 78 -11.51 0.68 -6.49
CA TYR A 78 -12.01 1.19 -7.76
C TYR A 78 -13.50 1.51 -7.72
N THR A 79 -13.91 2.44 -8.57
CA THR A 79 -15.31 2.84 -8.74
C THR A 79 -15.70 2.81 -10.21
N SER A 80 -16.98 2.95 -10.54
CA SER A 80 -17.46 3.01 -11.93
C SER A 80 -16.83 4.15 -12.74
N LYS A 81 -16.37 5.22 -12.08
CA LYS A 81 -15.65 6.35 -12.72
C LYS A 81 -14.22 6.00 -13.15
N ASP A 82 -13.72 4.85 -12.72
CA ASP A 82 -12.35 4.41 -12.95
C ASP A 82 -12.22 3.35 -14.05
N VAL A 83 -13.34 2.83 -14.57
CA VAL A 83 -13.37 1.85 -15.66
C VAL A 83 -12.55 2.34 -16.86
N GLY A 84 -11.73 1.46 -17.43
CA GLY A 84 -10.83 1.75 -18.54
C GLY A 84 -9.49 2.41 -18.15
N LYS A 85 -9.33 2.84 -16.90
CA LYS A 85 -8.06 3.39 -16.38
C LYS A 85 -7.19 2.28 -15.80
N PHE A 86 -5.87 2.46 -15.81
CA PHE A 86 -4.96 1.48 -15.22
C PHE A 86 -5.13 1.37 -13.71
N LYS A 87 -5.20 0.13 -13.22
CA LYS A 87 -5.37 -0.19 -11.80
C LYS A 87 -4.32 0.48 -10.91
N VAL A 88 -3.05 0.45 -11.33
CA VAL A 88 -1.93 1.08 -10.63
C VAL A 88 -2.09 2.60 -10.47
N ASP A 89 -2.62 3.30 -11.47
CA ASP A 89 -2.78 4.75 -11.41
C ASP A 89 -3.85 5.13 -10.39
N ILE A 90 -4.95 4.39 -10.37
CA ILE A 90 -6.04 4.59 -9.40
C ILE A 90 -5.61 4.21 -8.00
N PHE A 91 -4.89 3.08 -7.84
CA PHE A 91 -4.26 2.68 -6.59
C PHE A 91 -3.41 3.82 -6.01
N LYS A 92 -2.50 4.40 -6.79
CA LYS A 92 -1.64 5.49 -6.31
C LYS A 92 -2.44 6.68 -5.79
N ARG A 93 -3.48 7.09 -6.53
CA ARG A 93 -4.38 8.17 -6.11
C ARG A 93 -5.11 7.81 -4.82
N ARG A 94 -5.66 6.60 -4.72
CA ARG A 94 -6.43 6.14 -3.56
C ARG A 94 -5.58 6.06 -2.30
N ILE A 95 -4.37 5.51 -2.39
CA ILE A 95 -3.42 5.44 -1.26
C ILE A 95 -3.03 6.83 -0.77
N LYS A 96 -2.81 7.78 -1.68
CA LYS A 96 -2.51 9.16 -1.30
C LYS A 96 -3.69 9.89 -0.65
N LEU A 97 -4.93 9.57 -1.02
CA LEU A 97 -6.13 10.08 -0.35
C LEU A 97 -6.28 9.48 1.06
N ILE A 98 -6.01 8.18 1.21
CA ILE A 98 -6.05 7.50 2.51
C ILE A 98 -4.97 8.08 3.44
N ASN A 99 -3.73 8.13 2.98
CA ASN A 99 -2.58 8.55 3.78
C ASN A 99 -1.51 9.25 2.92
N ARG A 100 -1.50 10.58 2.95
CA ARG A 100 -0.59 11.42 2.15
C ARG A 100 0.89 11.15 2.45
N ASP A 101 1.20 10.67 3.65
CA ASP A 101 2.57 10.45 4.11
C ASP A 101 3.18 9.15 3.54
N VAL A 102 2.37 8.25 2.99
CA VAL A 102 2.83 6.98 2.38
C VAL A 102 3.51 7.28 1.05
N LYS A 103 4.75 6.83 0.85
CA LYS A 103 5.42 6.86 -0.46
C LYS A 103 4.84 5.74 -1.33
N VAL A 104 4.55 6.05 -2.59
CA VAL A 104 3.93 5.09 -3.50
C VAL A 104 4.75 4.94 -4.76
N LYS A 105 5.09 3.70 -5.11
CA LYS A 105 5.72 3.33 -6.38
C LYS A 105 4.76 2.46 -7.18
N ILE A 106 4.54 2.82 -8.42
CA ILE A 106 3.74 2.03 -9.36
C ILE A 106 4.62 1.46 -10.45
N LEU A 107 4.31 0.24 -10.85
CA LEU A 107 4.96 -0.49 -11.94
C LEU A 107 3.83 -0.98 -12.85
N LYS A 108 3.65 -0.30 -13.98
CA LYS A 108 2.59 -0.60 -14.96
C LYS A 108 3.09 -1.65 -15.95
N GLU A 109 3.34 -2.84 -15.43
CA GLU A 109 3.88 -3.96 -16.21
C GLU A 109 3.41 -5.28 -15.59
N LYS A 110 3.42 -6.34 -16.39
CA LYS A 110 3.11 -7.67 -15.89
C LYS A 110 4.29 -8.18 -15.07
N ALA A 111 4.02 -8.71 -13.90
CA ALA A 111 5.05 -9.35 -13.10
C ALA A 111 5.63 -10.54 -13.87
N SER A 112 6.96 -10.62 -13.90
CA SER A 112 7.72 -11.69 -14.54
C SER A 112 8.98 -11.96 -13.74
N GLU A 113 9.54 -13.16 -13.86
CA GLU A 113 10.78 -13.52 -13.17
C GLU A 113 11.92 -12.52 -13.46
N LYS A 114 11.98 -12.03 -14.70
CA LYS A 114 13.00 -11.06 -15.16
C LYS A 114 12.92 -9.71 -14.44
N ASN A 115 11.72 -9.18 -14.20
CA ASN A 115 11.56 -7.88 -13.54
C ASN A 115 11.49 -8.01 -12.01
N LEU A 116 10.80 -9.03 -11.50
CA LEU A 116 10.62 -9.23 -10.05
C LEU A 116 11.95 -9.38 -9.33
N ASN A 117 12.90 -10.15 -9.87
CA ASN A 117 14.23 -10.34 -9.27
C ASN A 117 14.99 -9.03 -8.98
N LYS A 118 14.71 -7.97 -9.73
CA LYS A 118 15.29 -6.64 -9.49
C LYS A 118 14.43 -5.80 -8.56
N ILE A 119 13.10 -5.89 -8.72
CA ILE A 119 12.14 -5.09 -7.98
C ILE A 119 12.13 -5.48 -6.50
N VAL A 120 11.99 -6.78 -6.19
CA VAL A 120 11.78 -7.29 -4.82
C VAL A 120 12.91 -6.93 -3.87
N LYS A 121 14.14 -6.77 -4.37
CA LYS A 121 15.31 -6.34 -3.59
C LYS A 121 15.16 -4.98 -2.90
N ASN A 122 14.19 -4.16 -3.34
CA ASN A 122 13.93 -2.83 -2.77
C ASN A 122 12.84 -2.82 -1.69
N PHE A 123 12.27 -3.98 -1.37
CA PHE A 123 11.14 -4.13 -0.46
C PHE A 123 11.47 -5.14 0.64
N ASP A 124 10.89 -4.91 1.82
CA ASP A 124 11.10 -5.77 2.99
C ASP A 124 10.13 -6.96 2.98
N ILE A 125 8.93 -6.74 2.43
CA ILE A 125 7.83 -7.71 2.40
C ILE A 125 7.19 -7.70 1.01
N ILE A 126 6.89 -8.89 0.50
CA ILE A 126 6.14 -9.10 -0.74
C ILE A 126 4.79 -9.70 -0.40
N VAL A 127 3.73 -9.19 -1.03
CA VAL A 127 2.38 -9.76 -0.98
C VAL A 127 1.98 -10.12 -2.40
N ASP A 128 1.55 -11.36 -2.60
CA ASP A 128 1.07 -11.95 -3.85
C ASP A 128 -0.36 -12.46 -3.66
#